data_AF-A0A7Y5RBJ3-F1
#
_entry.id   AF-A0A7Y5RBJ3-F1
#
_cell.length_a   1.000
_cell.length_b   1.000
_cell.length_c   1.000
_cell.angle_alpha   90.00
_cell.angle_beta   90.00
_cell.angle_gamma   90.00
#
_symmetry.space_group_name_H-M   'P 1'
#
loop_
_entity.id
_entity.type
_entity.pdbx_description
1 polymer ?
#
loop_
_entity_poly.entity_id
_entity_poly.type
_entity_poly.pdbx_seq_one_letter_code
_entity_poly.pdbx_strand_id
1 'polypeptide(L)'
;MLRSFHVEGGRLRIDEGDELSLLHQAAWIDLQSPTQEEEHAVEHAMELSIPTREEMSEVESSSNLYREDGASYITVRLVSRPRDQQPKLAAVTMIVTAKQFVTLRSADPTPFKLCCAGVDKSP
;
A
#
# COMPACT_ATOMS: atom_id res chain seq x y z
N MET A 1 6.90 1.70 -7.34
CA MET A 1 6.92 3.07 -6.81
C MET A 1 6.37 3.03 -5.41
N LEU A 2 7.28 3.14 -4.47
CA LEU A 2 7.03 3.33 -3.06
C LEU A 2 6.71 4.80 -2.77
N ARG A 3 5.87 5.04 -1.76
CA ARG A 3 5.68 6.33 -1.10
C ARG A 3 5.46 6.06 0.37
N SER A 4 6.09 6.84 1.25
CA SER A 4 5.82 6.79 2.68
C SER A 4 5.22 8.09 3.19
N PHE A 5 4.39 7.97 4.22
CA PHE A 5 3.65 9.07 4.81
C PHE A 5 3.73 9.00 6.33
N HIS A 6 3.99 10.12 7.00
CA HIS A 6 3.91 10.25 8.44
C HIS A 6 2.69 11.07 8.87
N VAL A 7 2.33 10.99 10.16
CA VAL A 7 1.29 11.82 10.75
C VAL A 7 1.92 12.99 11.49
N GLU A 8 1.58 14.21 11.07
CA GLU A 8 1.98 15.45 11.71
C GLU A 8 0.71 16.29 12.00
N GLY A 9 0.49 16.68 13.27
CA GLY A 9 -0.67 17.49 13.63
C GLY A 9 -2.02 16.82 13.33
N GLY A 10 -2.09 15.49 13.35
CA GLY A 10 -3.29 14.72 13.01
C GLY A 10 -3.57 14.61 11.51
N ARG A 11 -2.57 14.93 10.66
CA ARG A 11 -2.68 14.90 9.21
C ARG A 11 -1.58 14.07 8.60
N LEU A 12 -1.88 13.43 7.47
CA LEU A 12 -0.86 12.75 6.68
C LEU A 12 0.01 13.79 5.97
N ARG A 13 1.31 13.52 5.93
CA ARG A 13 2.34 14.26 5.18
C ARG A 13 3.16 13.25 4.39
N ILE A 14 3.67 13.65 3.23
CA ILE A 14 4.63 12.82 2.49
C ILE A 14 5.99 12.92 3.19
N ASP A 15 6.67 11.80 3.33
CA ASP A 15 8.06 11.80 3.80
C ASP A 15 8.97 12.37 2.70
N GLU A 16 9.68 13.47 3.01
CA GLU A 16 10.70 14.02 2.11
C GLU A 16 12.09 13.48 2.52
N GLY A 17 12.78 12.78 1.62
CA GLY A 17 14.13 12.25 1.88
C GLY A 17 14.37 10.85 1.32
N ASP A 18 15.28 10.10 1.93
CA ASP A 18 15.49 8.68 1.62
C ASP A 18 14.31 7.87 2.20
N GLU A 19 13.29 7.65 1.38
CA GLU A 19 12.04 6.97 1.74
C GLU A 19 12.28 5.62 2.44
N LEU A 20 13.34 4.90 2.05
CA LEU A 20 13.66 3.59 2.62
C LEU A 20 14.11 3.70 4.09
N SER A 21 14.86 4.76 4.42
CA SER A 21 15.33 5.01 5.77
C SER A 21 14.20 5.42 6.73
N LEU A 22 13.08 5.95 6.21
CA LEU A 22 11.96 6.47 6.99
C LEU A 22 10.81 5.47 7.16
N LEU A 23 10.88 4.30 6.50
CA LEU A 23 9.81 3.29 6.53
C LEU A 23 9.39 2.90 7.95
N HIS A 24 10.31 2.83 8.90
CA HIS A 24 10.02 2.46 10.30
C HIS A 24 9.21 3.52 11.09
N GLN A 25 9.08 4.74 10.55
CA GLN A 25 8.32 5.85 11.15
C GLN A 25 7.03 6.16 10.36
N ALA A 26 6.90 5.62 9.15
CA ALA A 26 5.78 5.88 8.27
C ALA A 26 4.48 5.35 8.89
N ALA A 27 3.45 6.19 8.99
CA ALA A 27 2.10 5.75 9.35
C ALA A 27 1.42 5.00 8.19
N TRP A 28 1.74 5.39 6.95
CA TRP A 28 1.25 4.71 5.74
C TRP A 28 2.39 4.54 4.73
N ILE A 29 2.48 3.36 4.12
CA ILE A 29 3.37 3.04 3.00
C ILE A 29 2.51 2.59 1.81
N ASP A 30 2.62 3.27 0.67
CA ASP A 30 1.92 2.92 -0.57
C ASP A 30 2.88 2.34 -1.61
N LEU A 31 2.73 1.05 -1.87
CA LEU A 31 3.46 0.27 -2.87
C LEU A 31 2.63 0.16 -4.15
N GLN A 32 2.87 1.09 -5.08
CA GLN A 32 2.27 1.07 -6.41
C GLN A 32 3.23 0.42 -7.41
N SER A 33 2.92 -0.80 -7.85
CA SER A 33 3.75 -1.63 -8.72
C SER A 33 5.22 -1.57 -8.28
N PRO A 34 5.52 -2.02 -7.05
CA PRO A 34 6.84 -1.83 -6.48
C PRO A 34 7.91 -2.64 -7.24
N THR A 35 9.17 -2.23 -7.09
CA THR A 35 10.31 -3.07 -7.46
C THR A 35 10.56 -4.09 -6.36
N GLN A 36 11.31 -5.16 -6.67
CA GLN A 36 11.71 -6.15 -5.67
C GLN A 36 12.54 -5.51 -4.53
N GLU A 37 13.34 -4.49 -4.84
CA GLU A 37 14.09 -3.73 -3.83
C GLU A 37 13.16 -2.96 -2.88
N GLU A 38 12.11 -2.32 -3.41
CA GLU A 38 11.09 -1.64 -2.61
C GLU A 38 10.31 -2.64 -1.73
N GLU A 39 9.95 -3.82 -2.27
CA GLU A 39 9.28 -4.89 -1.51
C GLU A 39 10.16 -5.36 -0.35
N HIS A 40 11.41 -5.75 -0.63
CA HIS A 40 12.36 -6.23 0.39
C HIS A 40 12.64 -5.18 1.47
N ALA A 41 12.72 -3.89 1.10
CA ALA A 41 12.92 -2.83 2.06
C ALA A 41 11.74 -2.70 3.04
N VAL A 42 10.49 -2.84 2.54
CA VAL A 42 9.31 -2.85 3.40
C VAL A 42 9.26 -4.10 4.27
N GLU A 43 9.52 -5.28 3.72
CA GLU A 43 9.55 -6.52 4.49
C GLU A 43 10.54 -6.42 5.66
N HIS A 44 11.76 -5.95 5.38
CA HIS A 44 12.80 -5.79 6.39
C HIS A 44 12.45 -4.70 7.42
N ALA A 45 11.95 -3.55 6.98
CA ALA A 45 11.65 -2.44 7.88
C ALA A 45 10.48 -2.77 8.83
N MET A 46 9.52 -3.57 8.37
CA MET A 46 8.24 -3.81 9.04
C MET A 46 8.11 -5.19 9.66
N GLU A 47 9.09 -6.08 9.43
CA GLU A 47 9.06 -7.48 9.88
C GLU A 47 7.78 -8.20 9.42
N LEU A 48 7.37 -7.99 8.16
CA LEU A 48 6.19 -8.60 7.54
C LEU A 48 6.53 -9.18 6.17
N SER A 49 5.64 -10.02 5.65
CA SER A 49 5.73 -10.58 4.30
C SER A 49 4.90 -9.76 3.31
N ILE A 50 5.46 -9.44 2.14
CA ILE A 50 4.69 -8.83 1.06
C ILE A 50 4.04 -9.96 0.22
N PRO A 51 2.70 -9.99 0.10
CA PRO A 51 2.04 -11.06 -0.63
C PRO A 51 2.40 -11.00 -2.11
N THR A 52 2.63 -12.17 -2.67
CA THR A 52 2.89 -12.38 -4.09
C THR A 52 1.67 -12.03 -4.93
N ARG A 53 1.91 -11.76 -6.22
CA ARG A 53 0.83 -11.43 -7.16
C ARG A 53 -0.17 -12.58 -7.32
N GLU A 54 0.32 -13.81 -7.22
CA GLU A 54 -0.46 -15.04 -7.23
C GLU A 54 -1.43 -15.07 -6.05
N GLU A 55 -0.93 -14.85 -4.82
CA GLU A 55 -1.75 -14.79 -3.60
C GLU A 55 -2.79 -13.67 -3.67
N MET A 56 -2.42 -12.48 -4.17
CA MET A 56 -3.36 -11.38 -4.38
C MET A 56 -4.47 -11.69 -5.40
N SER A 57 -4.23 -12.64 -6.32
CA SER A 57 -5.17 -12.99 -7.37
C SER A 57 -6.23 -14.00 -6.92
N GLU A 58 -5.98 -14.70 -5.80
CA GLU A 58 -6.87 -15.73 -5.29
C GLU A 58 -8.24 -15.17 -4.90
N VAL A 59 -9.29 -15.92 -5.24
CA VAL A 59 -10.69 -15.54 -4.98
C VAL A 59 -11.21 -16.22 -3.71
N GLU A 60 -10.45 -17.15 -3.13
CA GLU A 60 -10.83 -17.86 -1.91
C GLU A 60 -10.83 -16.93 -0.68
N SER A 61 -11.80 -17.13 0.21
CA SER A 61 -12.03 -16.21 1.34
C SER A 61 -10.89 -16.23 2.37
N SER A 62 -10.22 -17.37 2.54
CA SER A 62 -9.02 -17.51 3.39
C SER A 62 -7.83 -16.71 2.88
N SER A 63 -7.72 -16.53 1.55
CA SER A 63 -6.62 -15.78 0.92
C SER A 63 -6.91 -14.27 0.86
N ASN A 64 -8.19 -13.87 0.90
CA ASN A 64 -8.58 -12.46 0.84
C ASN A 64 -8.60 -11.76 2.21
N LEU A 65 -8.71 -12.49 3.33
CA LEU A 65 -8.67 -11.94 4.68
C LEU A 65 -7.97 -12.92 5.63
N TYR A 66 -6.78 -12.55 6.10
CA TYR A 66 -6.01 -13.38 7.03
C TYR A 66 -5.16 -12.54 7.98
N ARG A 67 -4.53 -13.22 8.95
CA ARG A 67 -3.64 -12.62 9.94
C ARG A 67 -2.39 -13.46 10.06
N GLU A 68 -1.23 -12.82 9.99
CA GLU A 68 0.10 -13.44 10.03
C GLU A 68 1.08 -12.43 10.61
N ASP A 69 2.02 -12.88 11.45
CA ASP A 69 3.08 -12.05 12.06
C ASP A 69 2.61 -10.73 12.68
N GLY A 70 1.44 -10.77 13.33
CA GLY A 70 0.85 -9.59 13.98
C GLY A 70 0.21 -8.57 13.02
N ALA A 71 0.27 -8.82 11.72
CA ALA A 71 -0.36 -8.04 10.66
C ALA A 71 -1.66 -8.69 10.18
N SER A 72 -2.63 -7.86 9.80
CA SER A 72 -3.86 -8.28 9.13
C SER A 72 -3.83 -7.89 7.67
N TYR A 73 -4.12 -8.86 6.80
CA TYR A 73 -4.07 -8.72 5.35
C TYR A 73 -5.49 -8.77 4.80
N ILE A 74 -5.85 -7.79 3.96
CA ILE A 74 -7.16 -7.69 3.33
C ILE A 74 -6.99 -7.35 1.86
N THR A 75 -7.41 -8.23 0.97
CA THR A 75 -7.40 -7.97 -0.47
C THR A 75 -8.79 -7.52 -0.92
N VAL A 76 -8.87 -6.28 -1.41
CA VAL A 76 -10.08 -5.68 -1.96
C VAL A 76 -9.96 -5.49 -3.47
N ARG A 77 -11.08 -5.61 -4.19
CA ARG A 77 -11.13 -5.40 -5.64
C ARG A 77 -11.71 -4.02 -5.94
N LEU A 78 -10.90 -3.16 -6.56
CA LEU A 78 -11.29 -1.80 -6.92
C LEU A 78 -11.34 -1.62 -8.43
N VAL A 79 -12.28 -0.82 -8.92
CA VAL A 79 -12.34 -0.45 -10.34
C VAL A 79 -11.20 0.51 -10.65
N SER A 80 -10.30 0.10 -11.55
CA SER A 80 -9.26 0.95 -12.11
C SER A 80 -9.60 1.26 -13.57
N ARG A 81 -9.55 2.55 -13.94
CA ARG A 81 -9.73 3.04 -15.31
C ARG A 81 -8.45 3.74 -15.77
N PRO A 82 -7.50 3.01 -16.39
CA PRO A 82 -6.38 3.63 -17.08
C PRO A 82 -6.91 4.48 -18.24
N ARG A 83 -6.19 5.54 -18.61
CA ARG A 83 -6.52 6.33 -19.80
C ARG A 83 -6.49 5.40 -21.02
N ASP A 84 -7.51 5.47 -21.86
CA ASP A 84 -7.60 4.73 -23.12
C ASP A 84 -7.67 3.19 -22.99
N GLN A 85 -8.05 2.66 -21.83
CA GLN A 85 -8.27 1.22 -21.61
C GLN A 85 -9.66 0.94 -21.02
N GLN A 86 -10.13 -0.29 -21.21
CA GLN A 86 -11.36 -0.74 -20.57
C GLN A 86 -11.19 -0.76 -19.04
N PRO A 87 -12.24 -0.40 -18.27
CA PRO A 87 -12.24 -0.55 -16.83
C PRO A 87 -11.93 -1.99 -16.43
N LYS A 88 -11.04 -2.17 -15.45
CA LYS A 88 -10.70 -3.48 -14.89
C LYS A 88 -10.83 -3.49 -13.38
N LEU A 89 -11.16 -4.65 -12.81
CA LEU A 89 -11.00 -4.88 -11.39
C LEU A 89 -9.52 -5.10 -11.09
N ALA A 90 -8.98 -4.32 -10.16
CA ALA A 90 -7.62 -4.46 -9.66
C ALA A 90 -7.65 -4.88 -8.20
N ALA A 91 -6.87 -5.89 -7.86
CA ALA A 91 -6.62 -6.27 -6.48
C ALA A 91 -5.73 -5.22 -5.81
N VAL A 92 -6.11 -4.85 -4.60
CA VAL A 92 -5.34 -4.01 -3.69
C VAL A 92 -5.29 -4.72 -2.36
N THR A 93 -4.09 -5.04 -1.89
CA THR A 93 -3.90 -5.65 -0.58
C THR A 93 -3.55 -4.59 0.44
N MET A 94 -4.30 -4.59 1.53
CA MET A 94 -4.16 -3.72 2.67
C MET A 94 -3.56 -4.54 3.81
N ILE A 95 -2.40 -4.11 4.31
CA ILE A 95 -1.69 -4.76 5.40
C ILE A 95 -1.72 -3.81 6.59
N VAL A 96 -2.33 -4.23 7.69
CA VAL A 96 -2.54 -3.38 8.87
C VAL A 96 -1.81 -4.01 10.05
N THR A 97 -0.86 -3.27 10.61
CA THR A 97 -0.16 -3.63 11.85
C THR A 97 -0.63 -2.74 13.00
N ALA A 98 -0.09 -2.96 14.20
CA ALA A 98 -0.38 -2.09 15.34
C ALA A 98 0.14 -0.65 15.17
N LYS A 99 1.10 -0.43 14.28
CA LYS A 99 1.78 0.85 14.11
C LYS A 99 1.56 1.48 12.74
N GLN A 100 1.36 0.67 11.70
CA GLN A 100 1.54 1.10 10.32
C GLN A 100 0.52 0.46 9.40
N PHE A 101 0.25 1.16 8.30
CA PHE A 101 -0.64 0.73 7.24
C PHE A 101 0.15 0.61 5.93
N VAL A 102 0.04 -0.51 5.23
CA VAL A 102 0.71 -0.73 3.94
C VAL A 102 -0.33 -1.05 2.87
N THR A 103 -0.19 -0.46 1.69
CA THR A 103 -1.04 -0.76 0.53
C THR A 103 -0.22 -1.27 -0.63
N LEU A 104 -0.53 -2.47 -1.13
CA LEU A 104 0.10 -3.09 -2.29
C LEU A 104 -0.88 -3.14 -3.46
N ARG A 105 -0.48 -2.59 -4.61
CA ARG A 105 -1.35 -2.51 -5.79
C ARG A 105 -0.57 -2.49 -7.09
N SER A 106 -1.03 -3.26 -8.07
CA SER A 106 -0.48 -3.25 -9.44
C SER A 106 -1.13 -2.21 -10.36
N ALA A 107 -2.15 -1.51 -9.88
CA ALA A 107 -2.91 -0.53 -10.64
C ALA A 107 -3.03 0.79 -9.86
N ASP A 108 -3.61 1.79 -10.51
CA ASP A 108 -3.78 3.13 -9.94
C ASP A 108 -5.26 3.57 -9.90
N PRO A 109 -6.06 2.98 -8.98
CA PRO A 109 -7.46 3.35 -8.81
C PRO A 109 -7.64 4.80 -8.39
N THR A 110 -8.77 5.41 -8.78
CA THR A 110 -9.08 6.80 -8.48
C THR A 110 -9.00 7.17 -6.99
N PRO A 111 -9.48 6.35 -6.03
CA PRO A 111 -9.36 6.67 -4.61
C PRO A 111 -7.92 6.92 -4.14
N PHE A 112 -6.96 6.12 -4.60
CA PHE A 112 -5.55 6.27 -4.22
C PHE A 112 -4.94 7.55 -4.80
N LYS A 113 -5.23 7.86 -6.06
CA LYS A 113 -4.83 9.13 -6.68
C LYS A 113 -5.35 10.33 -5.91
N LEU A 114 -6.63 10.32 -5.55
CA LEU A 114 -7.26 11.41 -4.81
C LEU A 114 -6.68 11.55 -3.40
N CYS A 115 -6.45 10.43 -2.70
CA CYS A 115 -5.85 10.44 -1.37
C CYS A 115 -4.43 11.01 -1.41
N CYS A 116 -3.56 10.46 -2.27
CA CYS A 116 -2.17 10.92 -2.38
C CYS A 116 -2.10 12.40 -2.80
N ALA A 117 -2.91 12.85 -3.75
CA ALA A 117 -2.95 14.27 -4.16
C ALA A 117 -3.56 15.21 -3.11
N GLY A 118 -4.35 14.68 -2.17
CA GLY A 118 -4.95 15.43 -1.07
C GLY A 118 -3.97 15.69 0.09
N VAL A 119 -2.96 14.83 0.24
CA VAL A 119 -1.90 15.00 1.25
C VAL A 119 -1.16 16.33 1.05
N ASP A 120 -0.79 16.66 -0.20
CA ASP A 120 -0.07 17.91 -0.53
C ASP A 120 -0.91 19.18 -0.37
N LYS A 121 -2.24 19.06 -0.41
CA LYS A 121 -3.17 20.20 -0.49
C LYS A 121 -3.78 20.59 0.86
N SER A 122 -3.43 19.90 1.93
CA SER A 122 -3.98 20.17 3.26
C SER A 122 -3.23 21.35 3.91
N PRO A 123 -3.89 22.52 4.12
CA PRO A 123 -3.24 23.78 4.54
C PRO A 123 -2.74 23.75 5.99
#